data_AF-A0A1C5ETM6-F1
#
_entry.id   AF-A0A1C5ETM6-F1
#
_cell.length_a   1.000
_cell.length_b   1.000
_cell.length_c   1.000
_cell.angle_alpha   90.00
_cell.angle_beta   90.00
_cell.angle_gamma   90.00
#
_symmetry.space_group_name_H-M   'P 1'
#
loop_
_entity.id
_entity.type
_entity.pdbx_description
1 polymer ?
#
loop_
_entity_poly.entity_id
_entity_poly.type
_entity_poly.pdbx_seq_one_letter_code
_entity_poly.pdbx_strand_id
1 'polypeptide(L)' 'MTEGKPVSEPPAAVKCLVWDLDNTLWRGTLLEDGEVPPFAWVRDVITTLDDRGILQSIASKNDHDHA' A
#
# COMPACT_ATOMS: atom_id res chain seq x y z
N MET A 1 -9.70 -46.69 -7.07
CA MET A 1 -8.59 -45.85 -6.60
C MET A 1 -8.74 -44.50 -7.29
N THR A 2 -9.52 -43.58 -6.72
CA THR A 2 -9.66 -42.22 -7.26
C THR A 2 -8.53 -41.37 -6.67
N GLU A 3 -7.59 -40.96 -7.50
CA GLU A 3 -6.53 -40.03 -7.11
C GLU A 3 -7.16 -38.71 -6.63
N GLY A 4 -6.92 -38.37 -5.37
CA GLY A 4 -7.38 -37.12 -4.78
C GLY A 4 -6.64 -35.94 -5.41
N LYS A 5 -7.39 -34.99 -5.97
CA LYS A 5 -6.87 -33.70 -6.45
C LYS A 5 -6.11 -33.00 -5.29
N PRO A 6 -4.91 -32.45 -5.52
CA PRO A 6 -4.20 -31.74 -4.46
C PRO A 6 -5.04 -30.55 -4.00
N VAL A 7 -5.32 -30.50 -2.70
CA VAL A 7 -5.87 -29.30 -2.07
C VAL A 7 -4.78 -28.25 -2.13
N SER A 8 -5.01 -27.18 -2.89
CA SER A 8 -4.13 -26.02 -2.91
C SER A 8 -4.17 -25.36 -1.53
N GLU A 9 -3.01 -25.05 -0.96
CA GLU A 9 -2.93 -24.27 0.27
C GLU A 9 -3.68 -22.94 0.11
N PRO A 10 -4.36 -22.46 1.17
CA PRO A 10 -4.97 -21.15 1.13
C PRO A 10 -3.90 -20.10 0.83
N PRO A 11 -4.21 -19.09 0.00
CA PRO A 11 -3.24 -18.05 -0.36
C PRO A 11 -2.69 -17.39 0.91
N ALA A 12 -1.38 -17.17 0.93
CA ALA A 12 -0.70 -16.53 2.06
C ALA A 12 -1.33 -15.16 2.34
N ALA A 13 -1.72 -14.92 3.59
CA ALA A 13 -2.32 -13.67 3.99
C ALA A 13 -1.28 -12.53 3.95
N VAL A 14 -1.63 -11.41 3.32
CA VAL A 14 -0.82 -10.19 3.40
C VAL A 14 -1.03 -9.56 4.77
N LYS A 15 0.07 -9.31 5.48
CA LYS A 15 0.06 -8.74 6.84
C LYS A 15 0.63 -7.33 6.91
N CYS A 16 1.40 -6.93 5.91
CA CYS A 16 2.00 -5.61 5.83
C CYS A 16 2.01 -5.15 4.37
N LEU A 17 1.62 -3.89 4.13
CA LEU A 17 1.78 -3.19 2.85
C LEU A 17 2.77 -2.04 3.05
N VAL A 18 3.80 -1.99 2.22
CA VAL A 18 4.78 -0.91 2.19
C VAL A 18 4.49 -0.03 0.99
N TRP A 19 4.24 1.25 1.25
CA TRP A 19 3.91 2.27 0.25
C TRP A 19 5.14 3.07 -0.14
N ASP A 20 5.27 3.38 -1.43
CA ASP A 20 6.01 4.57 -1.86
C ASP A 20 5.08 5.81 -1.79
N LEU A 21 5.63 7.01 -1.93
CA LEU A 21 4.90 8.27 -1.91
C LEU A 21 4.67 8.84 -3.31
N ASP A 22 5.76 9.29 -3.95
CA ASP A 22 5.66 10.03 -5.21
C ASP A 22 5.14 9.17 -6.35
N ASN A 23 4.23 9.75 -7.14
CA ASN A 23 3.49 9.03 -8.19
C ASN A 23 2.74 7.77 -7.72
N THR A 24 2.62 7.57 -6.40
CA THR A 24 1.94 6.44 -5.78
C THR A 24 0.71 6.91 -5.01
N LEU A 25 0.89 7.74 -3.97
CA LEU A 25 -0.21 8.27 -3.17
C LEU A 25 -0.81 9.56 -3.76
N TRP A 26 -0.02 10.26 -4.57
CA TRP A 26 -0.37 11.47 -5.30
C TRP A 26 0.27 11.47 -6.69
N ARG A 27 -0.04 12.49 -7.48
CA ARG A 27 0.61 12.73 -8.79
C ARG A 27 1.74 13.74 -8.62
N GLY A 28 2.87 13.47 -9.26
CA GLY A 28 4.04 14.34 -9.18
C GLY A 28 5.02 13.91 -8.08
N THR A 29 6.02 14.75 -7.86
CA THR A 29 7.01 14.57 -6.79
C THR A 29 6.96 15.76 -5.85
N LEU A 30 7.04 15.49 -4.55
CA LEU A 30 6.98 16.56 -3.55
C LEU A 30 8.09 17.62 -3.73
N LEU A 31 9.31 17.19 -4.08
CA LEU A 31 10.47 18.06 -4.23
C LEU A 31 10.32 19.05 -5.40
N GLU A 32 9.70 18.62 -6.50
CA GLU A 32 9.56 19.44 -7.71
C GLU A 32 8.27 20.27 -7.70
N ASP A 33 7.16 19.69 -7.23
CA ASP A 33 5.82 20.27 -7.37
C ASP A 33 5.37 21.06 -6.12
N GLY A 34 5.99 20.82 -4.95
CA GLY A 34 5.71 21.52 -3.69
C GLY A 34 4.41 21.07 -3.00
N GLU A 35 3.25 21.27 -3.64
CA GLU A 35 1.96 20.79 -3.12
C GLU A 35 1.46 19.58 -3.93
N VAL A 36 1.40 18.43 -3.27
CA VAL A 36 1.00 17.15 -3.88
C VAL A 36 -0.15 16.50 -3.09
N PRO A 37 -1.40 16.91 -3.30
CA PRO A 37 -2.53 16.36 -2.56
C PRO A 37 -2.71 14.86 -2.87
N PRO A 38 -2.89 14.00 -1.85
CA PRO A 38 -3.18 12.59 -2.07
C PRO A 38 -4.45 12.39 -2.89
N PHE A 39 -4.49 11.31 -3.67
CA PHE A 39 -5.72 10.96 -4.36
C PHE A 39 -6.81 10.58 -3.35
N ALA A 40 -8.05 11.01 -3.60
CA ALA A 40 -9.18 10.69 -2.72
C ALA A 40 -9.35 9.18 -2.49
N TRP A 41 -9.15 8.37 -3.52
CA TRP A 41 -9.26 6.90 -3.42
C TRP A 41 -8.16 6.27 -2.57
N VAL A 42 -6.98 6.89 -2.45
CA VAL A 42 -5.88 6.37 -1.62
C VAL A 42 -6.30 6.37 -0.16
N ARG A 43 -6.99 7.42 0.27
CA ARG A 43 -7.54 7.50 1.64
C ARG A 43 -8.46 6.33 1.92
N ASP A 44 -9.40 6.03 1.03
CA ASP A 44 -10.36 4.94 1.20
C ASP A 44 -9.65 3.57 1.24
N VAL A 45 -8.59 3.40 0.45
CA VAL A 45 -7.78 2.18 0.47
C VAL A 45 -7.05 2.03 1.80
N ILE A 46 -6.37 3.08 2.27
CA ILE A 46 -5.62 3.05 3.54
C ILE A 46 -6.56 2.69 4.69
N THR A 47 -7.73 3.33 4.80
CA THR A 47 -8.69 3.03 5.88
C THR A 47 -9.24 1.61 5.76
N THR A 48 -9.57 1.16 4.55
CA THR A 48 -10.08 -0.20 4.33
C THR A 48 -9.07 -1.29 4.71
N LEU A 49 -7.77 -1.04 4.47
CA LEU A 49 -6.72 -1.99 4.82
C LEU A 49 -6.43 -1.99 6.33
N ASP A 50 -6.47 -0.81 6.97
CA ASP A 50 -6.34 -0.68 8.42
C ASP A 50 -7.48 -1.40 9.17
N ASP A 51 -8.72 -1.21 8.72
CA ASP A 51 -9.90 -1.91 9.27
C ASP A 51 -9.80 -3.45 9.16
N ARG A 52 -9.01 -3.94 8.21
CA ARG A 52 -8.75 -5.39 8.00
C ARG A 52 -7.54 -5.89 8.78
N GLY A 53 -6.88 -5.03 9.56
CA GLY A 53 -5.71 -5.35 10.37
C GLY A 53 -4.44 -5.56 9.56
N ILE A 54 -4.32 -4.91 8.40
CA ILE A 54 -3.10 -4.93 7.59
C ILE A 54 -2.23 -3.76 8.03
N LEU A 55 -1.03 -4.07 8.54
CA LEU A 55 -0.04 -3.06 8.90
C LEU A 55 0.37 -2.27 7.65
N GLN A 56 0.52 -0.96 7.79
CA GLN A 56 0.97 -0.10 6.69
C GLN A 56 2.26 0.60 7.08
N SER A 57 3.21 0.65 6.15
CA SER A 57 4.48 1.34 6.31
C SER A 57 4.79 2.15 5.04
N ILE A 58 5.65 3.15 5.15
CA ILE A 58 6.09 3.99 4.02
C ILE A 58 7.59 3.77 3.83
N ALA A 59 8.01 3.60 2.58
CA ALA A 59 9.40 3.60 2.16
C ALA A 59 9.54 4.61 1.02
N SER A 60 10.08 5.79 1.34
CA SER A 60 10.24 6.88 0.39
C SER A 60 11.68 7.39 0.38
N LYS A 61 12.04 8.06 -0.72
CA LYS A 61 13.28 8.84 -0.82
C LYS A 61 13.10 10.28 -0.34
N ASN A 62 11.88 10.71 -0.04
CA ASN A 62 11.63 12.03 0.50
C ASN A 62 12.26 12.18 1.88
N ASP A 63 12.71 13.39 2.17
CA ASP A 63 13.16 13.76 3.49
C ASP A 63 11.98 13.70 4.47
N HIS A 64 12.17 13.04 5.61
CA HIS A 64 11.08 12.76 6.56
C HIS A 64 10.44 14.05 7.11
N ASP A 65 11.21 15.13 7.26
CA ASP A 65 10.69 16.37 7.83
C ASP A 65 9.91 17.21 6.80
N HIS A 66 10.04 16.85 5.51
CA HIS A 66 9.34 17.51 4.41
C HIS A 66 8.14 16.71 3.90
N ALA A 67 8.10 15.39 4.15
CA ALA A 67 7.09 14.45 3.65
C ALA A 67 5.76 14.44 4.46
#